data_AF-A0A662TZR7-F1
#
_entry.id   AF-A0A662TZR7-F1
#
_cell.length_a   1.000
_cell.length_b   1.000
_cell.length_c   1.000
_cell.angle_alpha   90.00
_cell.angle_beta   90.00
_cell.angle_gamma   90.00
#
_symmetry.space_group_name_H-M   'P 1'
#
loop_
_entity.id
_entity.type
_entity.pdbx_description
1 polymer ?
#
loop_
_entity_poly.entity_id
_entity_poly.type
_entity_poly.pdbx_seq_one_letter_code
_entity_poly.pdbx_strand_id
1 'polypeptide(L)'
;MFNVQPWCQGGLLGEQTRTEKELENQVRKWLSKAENRYKTLRYRKKPDVDLLENINAYLLDTKYFMERKDWINAFEAVIWAWAWIEIGLELKILETEEKTVHQQENWANPKPNP
;
A
#
# COMPACT_ATOMS: atom_id res chain seq x y z
N MET A 1 -31.60 -21.59 -43.17
CA MET A 1 -30.36 -22.01 -42.47
C MET A 1 -29.70 -20.75 -41.93
N PHE A 2 -29.83 -20.49 -40.63
CA PHE A 2 -29.20 -19.32 -40.01
C PHE A 2 -27.74 -19.65 -39.73
N ASN A 3 -26.84 -18.89 -40.36
CA ASN A 3 -25.41 -18.96 -40.12
C ASN A 3 -25.10 -18.31 -38.77
N VAL A 4 -25.15 -19.09 -37.69
CA VAL A 4 -24.69 -18.66 -36.37
C VAL A 4 -23.16 -18.77 -36.36
N GLN A 5 -22.47 -17.61 -36.39
CA GLN A 5 -21.03 -17.57 -36.22
C GLN A 5 -20.67 -18.12 -34.82
N PRO A 6 -19.66 -19.01 -34.69
CA PRO A 6 -19.28 -19.56 -33.39
C PRO A 6 -18.60 -18.49 -32.56
N TRP A 7 -19.21 -18.09 -31.43
CA TRP A 7 -18.64 -17.19 -30.43
C TRP A 7 -17.57 -17.88 -29.56
N CYS A 8 -16.73 -18.69 -30.18
CA CYS A 8 -15.60 -19.37 -29.54
C CYS A 8 -14.31 -19.02 -30.28
N GLN A 9 -13.90 -17.76 -30.22
CA GLN A 9 -12.50 -17.37 -30.36
C GLN A 9 -12.03 -17.14 -28.91
N GLY A 10 -11.43 -18.13 -28.26
CA GLY A 10 -10.02 -18.43 -28.52
C GLY A 10 -9.21 -17.30 -27.89
N GLY A 11 -8.89 -17.44 -26.60
CA GLY A 11 -8.17 -16.43 -25.84
C GLY A 11 -6.85 -16.07 -26.51
N LEU A 12 -6.80 -14.88 -27.11
CA LEU A 12 -5.55 -14.19 -27.35
C LEU A 12 -5.05 -13.70 -26.00
N LEU A 13 -4.02 -14.34 -25.46
CA LEU A 13 -3.15 -13.72 -24.47
C LEU A 13 -2.49 -12.52 -25.17
N GLY A 14 -3.22 -11.40 -25.20
CA GLY A 14 -2.76 -10.16 -25.77
C GLY A 14 -1.48 -9.72 -25.07
N GLU A 15 -0.48 -9.35 -25.84
CA GLU A 15 0.74 -8.77 -25.31
C GLU A 15 0.39 -7.52 -24.49
N GLN A 16 0.89 -7.44 -23.25
CA GLN A 16 0.64 -6.28 -22.39
C GLN A 16 1.13 -5.01 -23.09
N THR A 17 0.26 -4.00 -23.12
CA THR A 17 0.61 -2.69 -23.68
C THR A 17 1.65 -1.98 -22.81
N ARG A 18 2.37 -1.00 -23.38
CA ARG A 18 3.29 -0.15 -22.60
C ARG A 18 2.59 0.54 -21.41
N THR A 19 1.37 1.02 -21.62
CA THR A 19 0.56 1.67 -20.58
C THR A 19 0.18 0.70 -19.47
N GLU A 20 -0.18 -0.53 -19.83
CA GLU A 20 -0.51 -1.57 -18.86
C GLU A 20 0.68 -1.91 -17.97
N LYS A 21 1.86 -2.11 -18.57
CA LYS A 21 3.12 -2.35 -17.84
C LYS A 21 3.47 -1.20 -16.92
N GLU A 22 3.26 0.04 -17.36
CA GLU A 22 3.51 1.22 -16.53
C GLU A 22 2.55 1.27 -15.33
N LEU A 23 1.25 1.02 -15.54
CA LEU A 23 0.27 0.95 -14.45
C LEU A 23 0.65 -0.15 -13.45
N GLU A 24 0.97 -1.35 -13.93
CA GLU A 24 1.44 -2.44 -13.06
C GLU A 24 2.64 -2.01 -12.21
N ASN A 25 3.65 -1.35 -12.81
CA ASN A 25 4.82 -0.85 -12.09
C ASN A 25 4.44 0.19 -11.03
N GLN A 26 3.56 1.14 -11.37
CA GLN A 26 3.11 2.16 -10.44
C GLN A 26 2.31 1.55 -9.27
N VAL A 27 1.40 0.62 -9.54
CA VAL A 27 0.64 -0.10 -8.52
C VAL A 27 1.59 -0.80 -7.54
N ARG A 28 2.56 -1.58 -8.05
CA ARG A 28 3.53 -2.30 -7.20
C ARG A 28 4.35 -1.36 -6.33
N LYS A 29 4.83 -0.26 -6.92
CA LYS A 29 5.63 0.76 -6.21
C LYS A 29 4.82 1.41 -5.09
N TRP A 30 3.60 1.86 -5.37
CA TRP A 30 2.78 2.56 -4.40
C TRP A 30 2.21 1.61 -3.34
N LEU A 31 1.86 0.37 -3.70
CA LEU A 31 1.40 -0.63 -2.73
C LEU A 31 2.50 -0.92 -1.71
N SER A 32 3.73 -1.17 -2.20
CA SER A 32 4.88 -1.39 -1.31
C SER A 32 5.11 -0.22 -0.34
N LYS A 33 5.03 1.02 -0.84
CA LYS A 33 5.15 2.21 0.01
C LYS A 33 4.03 2.31 1.04
N ALA A 34 2.78 2.13 0.60
CA ALA A 34 1.60 2.25 1.44
C ALA A 34 1.58 1.17 2.53
N GLU A 35 1.88 -0.09 2.21
CA GLU A 35 1.98 -1.17 3.20
C GLU A 35 3.09 -0.93 4.22
N ASN A 36 4.27 -0.48 3.76
CA ASN A 36 5.38 -0.20 4.67
C ASN A 36 5.06 0.95 5.61
N ARG A 37 4.39 1.99 5.12
CA ARG A 37 3.92 3.09 5.96
C ARG A 37 2.85 2.59 6.93
N TYR A 38 1.85 1.88 6.44
CA TYR A 38 0.71 1.38 7.22
C TYR A 38 1.12 0.59 8.46
N LYS A 39 2.14 -0.28 8.35
CA LYS A 39 2.71 -1.04 9.47
C LYS A 39 3.19 -0.19 10.66
N THR A 40 3.50 1.09 10.41
CA THR A 40 4.00 2.02 11.43
C THR A 40 2.94 2.99 11.93
N LEU A 41 1.74 2.99 11.33
CA LEU A 41 0.71 3.96 11.65
C LEU A 41 -0.03 3.54 12.91
N ARG A 42 -0.33 4.54 13.74
CA ARG A 42 -1.31 4.44 14.82
C ARG A 42 -2.08 5.73 14.95
N TYR A 43 -3.21 5.63 15.65
CA TYR A 43 -4.00 6.79 16.01
C TYR A 43 -3.28 7.65 17.05
N ARG A 44 -3.14 8.96 16.76
CA ARG A 44 -2.72 9.94 17.77
C ARG A 44 -3.82 10.16 18.82
N LYS A 45 -5.08 10.13 18.36
CA LYS A 45 -6.29 10.29 19.17
C LYS A 45 -7.38 9.38 18.60
N LYS A 46 -8.30 8.90 19.45
CA LYS A 46 -9.43 8.08 19.02
C LYS A 46 -10.28 8.87 18.00
N PRO A 47 -10.38 8.42 16.74
CA PRO A 47 -11.17 9.12 15.74
C PRO A 47 -12.65 8.71 15.83
N ASP A 48 -13.52 9.52 15.23
CA ASP A 48 -14.92 9.19 15.01
C ASP A 48 -15.13 8.24 13.81
N VAL A 49 -14.15 8.16 12.92
CA VAL A 49 -14.14 7.30 11.73
C VAL A 49 -12.91 6.40 11.75
N ASP A 50 -13.08 5.11 11.44
CA ASP A 50 -11.99 4.14 11.44
C ASP A 50 -11.12 4.28 10.17
N LEU A 51 -10.24 5.28 10.19
CA LEU A 51 -9.36 5.63 9.09
C LEU A 51 -8.36 4.51 8.75
N LEU A 52 -7.84 3.78 9.74
CA LEU A 52 -6.94 2.64 9.52
C LEU A 52 -7.67 1.49 8.81
N GLU A 53 -8.93 1.21 9.18
CA GLU A 53 -9.74 0.21 8.48
C GLU A 53 -9.97 0.61 7.01
N ASN A 54 -10.28 1.88 6.74
CA ASN A 54 -10.42 2.37 5.36
C ASN A 54 -9.12 2.19 4.56
N ILE A 55 -7.97 2.56 5.14
CA ILE A 55 -6.67 2.36 4.49
C ILE A 55 -6.44 0.88 4.19
N ASN A 56 -6.71 0.00 5.15
CA ASN A 56 -6.57 -1.44 4.99
C ASN A 56 -7.49 -1.99 3.89
N ALA A 57 -8.75 -1.55 3.84
CA ALA A 57 -9.70 -1.95 2.81
C ALA A 57 -9.16 -1.62 1.40
N TYR A 58 -8.67 -0.39 1.18
CA TYR A 58 -8.09 -0.01 -0.11
C TYR A 58 -6.80 -0.78 -0.46
N LEU A 59 -5.98 -1.16 0.53
CA LEU A 59 -4.82 -2.03 0.31
C LEU A 59 -5.24 -3.45 -0.11
N LEU A 60 -6.31 -3.99 0.48
CA LEU A 60 -6.88 -5.29 0.11
C LEU A 60 -7.51 -5.23 -1.28
N ASP A 61 -8.27 -4.19 -1.59
CA ASP A 61 -8.85 -3.96 -2.93
C ASP A 61 -7.76 -3.86 -4.00
N THR A 62 -6.66 -3.15 -3.70
CA THR A 62 -5.49 -3.09 -4.60
C THR A 62 -5.01 -4.49 -4.95
N LYS A 63 -4.80 -5.37 -3.96
CA LYS A 63 -4.35 -6.76 -4.18
C LYS A 63 -5.37 -7.57 -4.96
N TYR A 64 -6.65 -7.43 -4.64
CA TYR A 64 -7.75 -8.08 -5.35
C TYR A 64 -7.77 -7.72 -6.84
N PHE A 65 -7.61 -6.43 -7.17
CA PHE A 65 -7.56 -5.98 -8.56
C PHE A 65 -6.27 -6.42 -9.27
N MET A 66 -5.13 -6.45 -8.57
CA MET A 66 -3.87 -6.97 -9.11
C MET A 66 -3.98 -8.45 -9.51
N GLU A 67 -4.61 -9.29 -8.68
CA GLU A 67 -4.81 -10.71 -8.99
C GLU A 67 -5.62 -10.93 -10.27
N ARG A 68 -6.51 -9.98 -10.58
CA ARG A 68 -7.37 -9.99 -11.79
C ARG A 68 -6.75 -9.24 -12.97
N LYS A 69 -5.54 -8.69 -12.82
CA LYS A 69 -4.87 -7.81 -13.80
C LYS A 69 -5.69 -6.56 -14.16
N ASP A 70 -6.52 -6.09 -13.23
CA ASP A 70 -7.30 -4.87 -13.38
C ASP A 70 -6.47 -3.68 -12.88
N TRP A 71 -5.50 -3.25 -13.69
CA TRP A 71 -4.50 -2.28 -13.25
C TRP A 71 -5.04 -0.87 -13.06
N ILE A 72 -6.17 -0.52 -13.69
CA ILE A 72 -6.82 0.78 -13.51
C ILE A 72 -7.42 0.84 -12.12
N ASN A 73 -8.24 -0.15 -11.74
CA ASN A 73 -8.86 -0.19 -10.42
C ASN A 73 -7.82 -0.43 -9.31
N ALA A 74 -6.78 -1.24 -9.58
CA ALA A 74 -5.67 -1.40 -8.64
C ALA A 74 -4.92 -0.07 -8.40
N PHE A 75 -4.71 0.72 -9.46
CA PHE A 75 -4.05 2.01 -9.35
C PHE A 75 -4.91 3.03 -8.60
N GLU A 76 -6.21 3.08 -8.87
CA GLU A 76 -7.13 3.95 -8.12
C GLU A 76 -7.14 3.59 -6.63
N ALA A 77 -7.32 2.31 -6.29
CA ALA A 77 -7.39 1.85 -4.91
C ALA A 77 -6.12 2.19 -4.11
N VAL A 78 -4.93 1.97 -4.69
CA VAL A 78 -3.67 2.26 -3.98
C VAL A 78 -3.44 3.75 -3.77
N ILE A 79 -3.91 4.59 -4.68
CA ILE A 79 -3.86 6.06 -4.52
C ILE A 79 -4.81 6.50 -3.41
N TRP A 80 -6.00 5.91 -3.31
CA TRP A 80 -6.91 6.18 -2.18
C TRP A 80 -6.31 5.77 -0.83
N ALA A 81 -5.69 4.59 -0.75
CA ALA A 81 -4.96 4.17 0.46
C ALA A 81 -3.88 5.20 0.84
N TRP A 82 -3.06 5.62 -0.13
CA TRP A 82 -1.98 6.58 0.11
C TRP A 82 -2.51 7.97 0.51
N ALA A 83 -3.60 8.44 -0.11
CA ALA A 83 -4.21 9.72 0.22
C ALA A 83 -4.69 9.77 1.68
N TRP A 84 -5.40 8.73 2.14
CA TRP A 84 -5.86 8.64 3.53
C TRP A 84 -4.71 8.60 4.53
N ILE A 85 -3.61 7.92 4.20
CA ILE A 85 -2.39 7.92 5.00
C ILE A 85 -1.84 9.36 5.15
N GLU A 86 -1.60 10.05 4.05
CA GLU A 86 -0.97 11.37 4.08
C GLU A 86 -1.88 12.43 4.72
N ILE A 87 -3.19 12.41 4.40
CA ILE A 87 -4.18 13.30 5.03
C ILE A 87 -4.26 13.03 6.54
N GLY A 88 -4.29 11.78 6.96
CA GLY A 88 -4.34 11.41 8.37
C GLY A 88 -3.12 11.90 9.14
N LEU A 89 -1.93 11.83 8.54
CA LEU A 89 -0.69 12.33 9.11
C LEU A 89 -0.66 13.86 9.19
N GLU A 90 -1.03 14.54 8.10
CA GLU A 90 -1.04 16.01 8.02
C GLU A 90 -2.02 16.62 9.03
N LEU A 91 -3.21 16.04 9.15
CA LEU A 91 -4.22 16.46 10.13
C LEU A 91 -3.91 15.99 11.57
N LYS A 92 -2.77 15.32 11.78
CA LYS A 92 -2.35 14.76 13.08
C LYS A 92 -3.38 13.82 13.71
N ILE A 93 -4.21 13.17 12.89
CA ILE A 93 -5.10 12.08 13.30
C ILE A 93 -4.28 10.81 13.49
N LEU A 94 -3.35 10.57 12.58
CA LEU A 94 -2.38 9.50 12.60
C LEU A 94 -0.99 10.02 12.96
N GLU A 95 -0.13 9.10 13.36
CA GLU A 95 1.30 9.31 13.51
C GLU A 95 2.06 8.03 13.14
N THR A 96 3.37 8.12 12.88
CA THR A 96 4.27 6.95 12.71
C THR A 96 5.09 6.60 13.96
N GLU A 97 5.21 5.31 14.31
CA GLU A 97 6.07 4.84 15.41
C GLU A 97 7.51 5.29 15.15
N GLU A 98 8.04 6.18 15.98
CA GLU A 98 9.46 6.48 15.97
C GLU A 98 10.20 5.26 16.52
N LYS A 99 11.08 4.67 15.70
CA LYS A 99 12.09 3.76 16.24
C LYS A 99 13.06 4.60 17.07
N THR A 100 12.91 4.59 18.38
CA THR A 100 13.96 5.05 19.28
C THR A 100 15.17 4.15 19.08
N VAL A 101 16.17 4.64 18.32
CA VAL A 101 17.51 4.08 18.33
C VAL A 101 18.12 4.44 19.69
N HIS A 102 17.79 3.68 20.73
CA HIS A 102 18.60 3.65 21.94
C HIS A 102 19.74 2.66 21.71
N GLN A 103 20.80 3.14 21.07
CA GLN A 103 22.10 2.49 21.23
C GLN A 103 22.58 2.77 22.65
N GLN A 104 22.44 1.75 23.49
CA GLN A 104 23.22 1.58 24.70
C GLN A 104 24.69 1.41 24.31
N GLU A 105 25.48 2.47 24.43
CA GLU A 105 26.93 2.37 24.61
C GLU A 105 27.38 3.34 25.71
N ASN A 106 27.26 2.90 26.97
CA ASN A 106 28.04 3.41 28.09
C ASN A 106 28.51 2.18 28.88
N TRP A 107 29.52 1.51 28.33
CA TRP A 107 30.28 0.51 29.07
C TRP A 107 31.00 1.27 30.21
N ALA A 108 30.67 0.92 31.45
CA ALA A 108 31.31 1.46 32.62
C ALA A 108 32.81 1.13 32.58
N ASN A 109 33.66 2.16 32.53
CA ASN A 109 35.07 2.00 32.87
C ASN A 109 35.21 2.27 34.37
N PRO A 110 35.40 1.26 35.24
CA PRO A 110 35.67 1.54 36.65
C PRO A 110 37.03 2.23 36.72
N LYS A 111 37.07 3.45 37.27
CA LYS A 111 38.33 4.14 37.56
C LYS A 111 39.21 3.20 38.39
N PRO A 112 40.52 3.08 38.10
CA PRO A 112 41.41 2.35 38.98
C PRO A 112 41.36 3.04 40.35
N ASN A 113 41.07 2.26 41.39
CA ASN A 113 41.09 2.75 42.77
C ASN A 113 42.52 3.20 43.12
N PRO A 114 42.67 4.24 43.97
CA PRO A 114 43.94 4.89 44.27
C PRO A 114 44.94 3.99 44.98
#